data_AF-A0A7Z0TNT8-F1
#
_entry.id   AF-A0A7Z0TNT8-F1
#
_cell.length_a   1.000
_cell.length_b   1.000
_cell.length_c   1.000
_cell.angle_alpha   90.00
_cell.angle_beta   90.00
_cell.angle_gamma   90.00
#
_symmetry.space_group_name_H-M   'P 1'
#
loop_
_entity.id
_entity.type
_entity.pdbx_description
1 polymer ?
#
loop_
_entity_poly.entity_id
_entity_poly.type
_entity_poly.pdbx_seq_one_letter_code
_entity_poly.pdbx_strand_id
1 'polypeptide(L)'
;MSAPIHIPRRTLDRWRSELSDWMDADAFRLRVDQIIRPLSRQVFFFGQAGLAFLRDAWIAARAATALSSDLVRLVPADRPDFEIQIDGEIQQFEATEADQEGRRRGDEHEPAELTPDPAEKWRERFEAIPAALDRVVTKKIGKDYPPGVGLMVYVNLGCYGAFLDEGFPILQSGTAKAKDKFRIVFVMWEGTLYKLWEDGRPASSQWQYSRMDDF
;
A
#
# COMPACT_ATOMS: atom_id res chain seq x y z
N MET A 1 15.97 -26.08 -4.35
CA MET A 1 14.67 -25.72 -4.97
C MET A 1 13.56 -26.11 -4.00
N SER A 2 13.08 -25.17 -3.19
CA SER A 2 11.88 -25.40 -2.37
C SER A 2 10.66 -25.23 -3.26
N ALA A 3 9.70 -26.16 -3.18
CA ALA A 3 8.45 -26.06 -3.91
C ALA A 3 7.73 -24.74 -3.58
N PRO A 4 7.08 -24.08 -4.56
CA PRO A 4 6.30 -22.87 -4.29
C PRO A 4 5.20 -23.20 -3.27
N ILE A 5 5.17 -22.45 -2.18
CA ILE A 5 4.15 -22.57 -1.13
C ILE A 5 2.82 -22.14 -1.74
N HIS A 6 2.00 -23.12 -2.15
CA HIS A 6 0.64 -22.85 -2.61
C HIS A 6 -0.27 -22.73 -1.40
N ILE A 7 -0.90 -21.56 -1.23
CA ILE A 7 -1.84 -21.33 -0.13
C ILE A 7 -3.21 -21.84 -0.56
N PRO A 8 -3.83 -22.81 0.15
CA PRO A 8 -5.15 -23.31 -0.21
C PRO A 8 -6.20 -22.20 -0.21
N ARG A 9 -7.12 -22.22 -1.19
CA ARG A 9 -8.21 -21.24 -1.30
C ARG A 9 -9.02 -21.09 -0.01
N ARG A 10 -9.30 -22.20 0.69
CA ARG A 10 -10.00 -22.22 1.98
C ARG A 10 -9.30 -21.38 3.04
N THR A 11 -7.97 -21.37 3.02
CA THR A 11 -7.15 -20.56 3.93
C THR A 11 -7.26 -19.08 3.57
N LEU A 12 -7.24 -18.74 2.27
CA LEU A 12 -7.43 -17.38 1.79
C LEU A 12 -8.82 -16.83 2.15
N ASP A 13 -9.86 -17.62 1.94
CA ASP A 13 -11.24 -17.25 2.25
C ASP A 13 -11.42 -17.01 3.76
N ARG A 14 -10.81 -17.86 4.60
CA ARG A 14 -10.80 -17.69 6.06
C ARG A 14 -10.10 -16.39 6.46
N TRP A 15 -8.90 -16.11 5.95
CA TRP A 15 -8.18 -14.88 6.27
C TRP A 15 -8.93 -13.64 5.80
N ARG A 16 -9.54 -13.69 4.61
CA ARG A 16 -10.35 -12.58 4.12
C ARG A 16 -11.54 -12.33 5.03
N SER A 17 -12.27 -13.38 5.42
CA SER A 17 -13.41 -13.26 6.34
C SER A 17 -12.98 -12.68 7.68
N GLU A 18 -11.87 -13.17 8.24
CA GLU A 18 -11.33 -12.70 9.52
C GLU A 18 -10.93 -11.22 9.46
N LEU A 19 -10.20 -10.81 8.42
CA LEU A 19 -9.77 -9.43 8.23
C LEU A 19 -10.91 -8.48 7.79
N SER A 20 -12.10 -9.01 7.52
CA SER A 20 -13.30 -8.20 7.24
C SER A 20 -14.10 -7.83 8.49
N ASP A 21 -13.80 -8.46 9.63
CA ASP A 21 -14.37 -8.05 10.90
C ASP A 21 -13.64 -6.81 11.43
N TRP A 22 -14.35 -5.95 12.17
CA TRP A 22 -13.74 -4.81 12.84
C TRP A 22 -12.76 -5.29 13.91
N MET A 23 -11.51 -4.85 13.78
CA MET A 23 -10.43 -5.18 14.71
C MET A 23 -9.75 -3.90 15.18
N ASP A 24 -9.25 -3.92 16.41
CA ASP A 24 -8.29 -2.92 16.89
C ASP A 24 -7.10 -2.80 15.92
N ALA A 25 -6.62 -1.57 15.70
CA ALA A 25 -5.58 -1.30 14.70
C ALA A 25 -4.27 -2.07 14.95
N ASP A 26 -3.85 -2.19 16.21
CA ASP A 26 -2.64 -2.94 16.57
C ASP A 26 -2.87 -4.45 16.45
N ALA A 27 -4.04 -4.94 16.88
CA ALA A 27 -4.42 -6.34 16.72
C ALA A 27 -4.49 -6.76 15.24
N PHE A 28 -5.09 -5.92 14.40
CA PHE A 28 -5.18 -6.14 12.95
C PHE A 28 -3.79 -6.18 12.32
N ARG A 29 -2.92 -5.22 12.67
CA ARG A 29 -1.53 -5.20 12.19
C ARG A 29 -0.76 -6.45 12.59
N LEU A 30 -0.81 -6.84 13.86
CA LEU A 30 -0.15 -8.05 14.35
C LEU A 30 -0.65 -9.29 13.59
N ARG A 31 -1.96 -9.36 13.33
CA ARG A 31 -2.55 -10.48 12.61
C ARG A 31 -2.09 -10.54 11.16
N VAL A 32 -2.10 -9.40 10.48
CA VAL A 32 -1.58 -9.27 9.11
C VAL A 32 -0.10 -9.67 9.08
N ASP A 33 0.72 -9.21 10.02
CA ASP A 33 2.14 -9.56 10.10
C ASP A 33 2.36 -11.07 10.33
N GLN A 34 1.55 -11.72 11.16
CA GLN A 34 1.61 -13.17 11.35
C GLN A 34 1.28 -13.96 10.07
N ILE A 35 0.36 -13.46 9.24
CA ILE A 35 0.00 -14.09 7.97
C ILE A 35 1.12 -13.90 6.95
N ILE A 36 1.75 -12.72 6.93
CA ILE A 36 2.71 -12.31 5.91
C ILE A 36 4.13 -12.80 6.19
N ARG A 37 4.58 -12.74 7.45
CA ARG A 37 5.94 -13.12 7.86
C ARG A 37 6.42 -14.49 7.35
N PRO A 38 5.61 -15.57 7.36
CA PRO A 38 6.05 -16.86 6.84
C PRO A 38 6.07 -16.95 5.30
N LEU A 39 5.52 -15.95 4.60
CA LEU A 39 5.49 -15.90 3.14
C LEU A 39 6.76 -15.21 2.65
N SER A 40 7.47 -15.81 1.69
CA SER A 40 8.56 -15.10 1.02
C SER A 40 8.01 -13.87 0.29
N ARG A 41 8.81 -12.80 0.17
CA ARG A 41 8.41 -11.59 -0.58
C ARG A 41 7.93 -11.92 -2.01
N GLN A 42 8.52 -12.94 -2.64
CA GLN A 42 8.08 -13.50 -3.93
C GLN A 42 6.65 -14.07 -3.90
N VAL A 43 6.30 -14.88 -2.89
CA VAL A 43 4.94 -15.44 -2.79
C VAL A 43 3.94 -14.35 -2.39
N PHE A 44 4.33 -13.45 -1.49
CA PHE A 44 3.46 -12.44 -0.92
C PHE A 44 3.03 -11.37 -1.94
N PHE A 45 3.94 -10.88 -2.77
CA PHE A 45 3.64 -9.82 -3.75
C PHE A 45 3.43 -10.34 -5.18
N PHE A 46 3.99 -11.50 -5.57
CA PHE A 46 4.25 -11.79 -6.99
C PHE A 46 3.79 -13.16 -7.52
N GLY A 47 3.40 -14.13 -6.67
CA GLY A 47 3.24 -15.53 -7.11
C GLY A 47 1.81 -16.03 -7.34
N GLN A 48 0.85 -15.74 -6.45
CA GLN A 48 -0.45 -16.44 -6.45
C GLN A 48 -1.65 -15.49 -6.68
N ALA A 49 -2.51 -15.85 -7.62
CA ALA A 49 -3.80 -15.19 -7.83
C ALA A 49 -4.65 -15.27 -6.54
N GLY A 50 -5.26 -14.15 -6.15
CA GLY A 50 -6.09 -14.06 -4.95
C GLY A 50 -5.40 -13.51 -3.70
N LEU A 51 -4.13 -13.08 -3.77
CA LEU A 51 -3.42 -12.43 -2.66
C LEU A 51 -3.56 -10.90 -2.63
N ALA A 52 -4.25 -10.29 -3.60
CA ALA A 52 -4.43 -8.83 -3.66
C ALA A 52 -4.97 -8.24 -2.35
N PHE A 53 -5.97 -8.91 -1.75
CA PHE A 53 -6.55 -8.49 -0.47
C PHE A 53 -5.54 -8.45 0.68
N LEU A 54 -4.49 -9.28 0.67
CA LEU A 54 -3.46 -9.24 1.72
C LEU A 54 -2.55 -8.02 1.57
N ARG A 55 -2.28 -7.57 0.34
CA ARG A 55 -1.59 -6.29 0.13
C ARG A 55 -2.47 -5.14 0.61
N ASP A 56 -3.75 -5.18 0.28
CA ASP A 56 -4.69 -4.13 0.70
C ASP A 56 -4.84 -4.14 2.24
N ALA A 57 -4.83 -5.32 2.88
CA ALA A 57 -4.76 -5.47 4.34
C ALA A 57 -3.45 -4.95 4.92
N TRP A 58 -2.32 -5.21 4.27
CA TRP A 58 -1.03 -4.67 4.69
C TRP A 58 -1.06 -3.15 4.66
N ILE A 59 -1.52 -2.54 3.57
CA ILE A 59 -1.68 -1.09 3.45
C ILE A 59 -2.61 -0.56 4.55
N ALA A 60 -3.79 -1.17 4.72
CA ALA A 60 -4.78 -0.78 5.72
C ALA A 60 -4.22 -0.83 7.15
N ALA A 61 -3.52 -1.91 7.51
CA ALA A 61 -2.91 -2.07 8.83
C ALA A 61 -1.91 -0.96 9.15
N ARG A 62 -1.02 -0.64 8.20
CA ARG A 62 0.00 0.40 8.38
C ARG A 62 -0.62 1.79 8.47
N ALA A 63 -1.61 2.07 7.61
CA ALA A 63 -2.34 3.32 7.62
C ALA A 63 -3.09 3.52 8.94
N ALA A 64 -3.82 2.49 9.40
CA ALA A 64 -4.55 2.49 10.66
C ALA A 64 -3.63 2.79 11.86
N THR A 65 -2.51 2.08 11.98
CA THR A 65 -1.53 2.35 13.05
C THR A 65 -0.96 3.78 12.96
N ALA A 66 -0.58 4.23 11.77
CA ALA A 66 0.03 5.55 11.59
C ALA A 66 -0.95 6.69 11.92
N LEU A 67 -2.23 6.50 11.64
CA LEU A 67 -3.29 7.45 11.95
C LEU A 67 -3.83 7.31 13.39
N SER A 68 -3.29 6.39 14.20
CA SER A 68 -3.76 6.10 15.56
C SER A 68 -5.27 5.80 15.62
N SER A 69 -5.77 5.04 14.64
CA SER A 69 -7.19 4.71 14.55
C SER A 69 -7.65 3.70 15.60
N ASP A 70 -8.94 3.74 15.94
CA ASP A 70 -9.54 2.81 16.89
C ASP A 70 -9.69 1.41 16.27
N LEU A 71 -10.31 1.34 15.09
CA LEU A 71 -10.66 0.08 14.43
C LEU A 71 -10.35 0.13 12.94
N VAL A 72 -10.08 -1.04 12.37
CA VAL A 72 -9.85 -1.22 10.93
C VAL A 72 -10.49 -2.53 10.47
N ARG A 73 -10.94 -2.56 9.21
CA ARG A 73 -11.40 -3.78 8.54
C ARG A 73 -11.21 -3.69 7.03
N LEU A 74 -11.14 -4.85 6.38
CA LEU A 74 -11.34 -4.96 4.93
C LEU A 74 -12.82 -4.96 4.58
N VAL A 75 -13.17 -4.29 3.51
CA VAL A 75 -14.54 -4.30 3.01
C VAL A 75 -14.72 -5.51 2.07
N PRO A 76 -15.73 -6.38 2.29
CA PRO A 76 -15.98 -7.54 1.43
C PRO A 76 -16.48 -7.20 0.02
N ALA A 77 -17.04 -6.00 -0.15
CA ALA A 77 -17.52 -5.51 -1.44
C ALA A 77 -16.37 -5.15 -2.39
N ASP A 78 -16.67 -4.95 -3.67
CA ASP A 78 -15.64 -4.64 -4.66
C ASP A 78 -14.92 -3.29 -4.41
N ARG A 79 -15.61 -2.31 -3.79
CA ARG A 79 -15.10 -0.97 -3.45
C ARG A 79 -15.93 -0.35 -2.32
N PRO A 80 -15.35 0.44 -1.41
CA PRO A 80 -13.90 0.67 -1.19
C PRO A 80 -13.18 -0.60 -0.71
N ASP A 81 -11.84 -0.59 -0.62
CA ASP A 81 -11.06 -1.78 -0.24
C ASP A 81 -11.04 -2.00 1.28
N PHE A 82 -10.99 -0.92 2.08
CA PHE A 82 -10.94 -0.99 3.53
C PHE A 82 -11.59 0.22 4.20
N GLU A 83 -11.87 0.07 5.49
CA GLU A 83 -12.42 1.11 6.35
C GLU A 83 -11.59 1.25 7.62
N ILE A 84 -11.45 2.49 8.08
CA ILE A 84 -10.80 2.84 9.34
C ILE A 84 -11.79 3.66 10.16
N GLN A 85 -11.91 3.38 11.45
CA GLN A 85 -12.66 4.18 12.41
C GLN A 85 -11.70 5.03 13.25
N ILE A 86 -11.93 6.34 13.29
CA ILE A 86 -11.16 7.28 14.12
C ILE A 86 -12.16 8.14 14.89
N ASP A 87 -12.07 8.14 16.21
CA ASP A 87 -12.95 8.90 17.11
C ASP A 87 -14.45 8.61 16.86
N GLY A 88 -14.77 7.37 16.50
CA GLY A 88 -16.15 6.95 16.17
C GLY A 88 -16.60 7.18 14.72
N GLU A 89 -15.82 7.91 13.91
CA GLU A 89 -16.15 8.21 12.51
C GLU A 89 -15.51 7.19 11.56
N ILE A 90 -16.31 6.61 10.66
CA ILE A 90 -15.85 5.63 9.67
C ILE A 90 -15.36 6.34 8.42
N GLN A 91 -14.11 6.10 8.06
CA GLN A 91 -13.47 6.59 6.85
C GLN A 91 -13.21 5.43 5.88
N GLN A 92 -13.64 5.62 4.63
CA GLN A 92 -13.52 4.65 3.56
C GLN A 92 -12.30 4.92 2.69
N PHE A 93 -11.55 3.88 2.33
CA PHE A 93 -10.33 4.01 1.54
C PHE A 93 -10.22 2.97 0.43
N GLU A 94 -9.78 3.43 -0.73
CA GLU A 94 -9.28 2.58 -1.81
C GLU A 94 -7.76 2.45 -1.68
N ALA A 95 -7.26 1.22 -1.64
CA ALA A 95 -5.85 0.90 -1.69
C ALA A 95 -5.36 0.75 -3.14
N THR A 96 -4.12 1.16 -3.38
CA THR A 96 -3.43 0.86 -4.63
C THR A 96 -1.93 0.85 -4.42
N GLU A 97 -1.24 0.19 -5.34
CA GLU A 97 0.22 0.08 -5.35
C GLU A 97 0.75 0.72 -6.63
N ALA A 98 1.76 1.58 -6.50
CA ALA A 98 2.53 2.14 -7.59
C ALA A 98 3.86 1.38 -7.71
N ASP A 99 4.03 0.68 -8.84
CA ASP A 99 5.19 -0.15 -9.17
C ASP A 99 5.82 0.29 -10.52
N GLN A 100 6.95 -0.30 -10.89
CA GLN A 100 7.62 0.01 -12.16
C GLN A 100 6.82 -0.52 -13.37
N GLU A 101 6.75 0.27 -14.44
CA GLU A 101 6.07 -0.14 -15.68
C GLU A 101 6.75 -1.35 -16.33
N GLY A 102 5.96 -2.27 -16.89
CA GLY A 102 6.50 -3.47 -17.56
C GLY A 102 6.99 -4.58 -16.62
N ARG A 103 6.94 -4.37 -15.30
CA ARG A 103 7.20 -5.41 -14.31
C ARG A 103 6.17 -6.54 -14.47
N ARG A 104 6.58 -7.67 -15.07
CA ARG A 104 5.77 -8.89 -15.11
C ARG A 104 5.87 -9.59 -13.75
N ARG A 105 4.75 -9.66 -13.04
CA ARG A 105 4.64 -10.41 -11.78
C ARG A 105 4.96 -11.88 -12.05
N GLY A 106 6.11 -12.37 -11.57
CA GLY A 106 6.58 -13.75 -11.76
C GLY A 106 7.92 -13.92 -12.50
N ASP A 107 8.48 -12.87 -13.11
CA ASP A 107 9.73 -12.96 -13.90
C ASP A 107 11.01 -12.68 -13.08
N GLU A 108 10.90 -12.44 -11.77
CA GLU A 108 12.05 -12.15 -10.91
C GLU A 108 12.69 -13.44 -10.40
N HIS A 109 13.76 -13.88 -11.06
CA HIS A 109 14.72 -14.79 -10.45
C HIS A 109 15.44 -14.05 -9.32
N GLU A 110 15.33 -14.56 -8.08
CA GLU A 110 16.30 -14.22 -7.05
C GLU A 110 17.67 -14.71 -7.54
N PRO A 111 18.66 -13.84 -7.77
CA PRO A 111 20.02 -14.31 -7.86
C PRO A 111 20.33 -15.06 -6.56
N ALA A 112 20.96 -16.22 -6.66
CA ALA A 112 21.35 -17.02 -5.50
C ALA A 112 22.29 -16.27 -4.52
N GLU A 113 22.76 -15.09 -4.93
CA GLU A 113 23.66 -14.22 -4.19
C GLU A 113 23.00 -12.84 -4.01
N LEU A 114 23.08 -12.31 -2.79
CA LEU A 114 22.73 -10.92 -2.47
C LEU A 114 23.72 -9.99 -3.18
N THR A 115 23.48 -9.71 -4.47
CA THR A 115 24.25 -8.69 -5.18
C THR A 115 23.88 -7.32 -4.63
N PRO A 116 24.87 -6.47 -4.26
CA PRO A 116 24.62 -5.09 -3.88
C PRO A 116 23.82 -4.38 -4.98
N ASP A 117 22.72 -3.73 -4.60
CA ASP A 117 21.90 -2.96 -5.55
C ASP A 117 22.67 -1.68 -5.92
N PRO A 118 23.06 -1.48 -7.20
CA PRO A 118 23.82 -0.31 -7.59
C PRO A 118 23.02 0.97 -7.33
N ALA A 119 23.67 2.00 -6.79
CA ALA A 119 23.04 3.30 -6.51
C ALA A 119 22.38 3.93 -7.76
N GLU A 120 22.90 3.63 -8.96
CA GLU A 120 22.32 4.04 -10.24
C GLU A 120 20.88 3.51 -10.42
N LYS A 121 20.61 2.27 -10.02
CA LYS A 121 19.27 1.69 -10.05
C LYS A 121 18.32 2.38 -9.07
N TRP A 122 18.83 2.93 -7.97
CA TRP A 122 18.00 3.69 -7.02
C TRP A 122 17.54 5.01 -7.63
N ARG A 123 18.41 5.68 -8.40
CA ARG A 123 18.05 6.90 -9.12
C ARG A 123 17.03 6.63 -10.21
N GLU A 124 17.24 5.58 -11.02
CA GLU A 124 16.27 5.19 -12.06
C GLU A 124 14.89 4.88 -11.46
N ARG A 125 14.84 4.16 -10.33
CA ARG A 125 13.57 3.87 -9.65
C ARG A 125 12.93 5.12 -9.05
N PHE A 126 13.72 6.05 -8.53
CA PHE A 126 13.22 7.34 -8.05
C PHE A 126 12.61 8.18 -9.18
N GLU A 127 13.29 8.24 -10.32
CA GLU A 127 12.81 8.95 -11.52
C GLU A 127 11.57 8.29 -12.15
N ALA A 128 11.30 7.01 -11.84
CA ALA A 128 10.10 6.31 -12.26
C ALA A 128 8.85 6.61 -11.38
N ILE A 129 9.02 7.17 -10.18
CA ILE A 129 7.91 7.47 -9.25
C ILE A 129 6.80 8.32 -9.91
N PRO A 130 7.10 9.45 -10.58
CA PRO A 130 6.06 10.28 -11.20
C PRO A 130 5.18 9.52 -12.18
N ALA A 131 5.80 8.72 -13.06
CA ALA A 131 5.08 7.95 -14.08
C ALA A 131 4.25 6.82 -13.46
N ALA A 132 4.79 6.14 -12.44
CA ALA A 132 4.07 5.11 -11.70
C ALA A 132 2.83 5.68 -10.99
N LEU A 133 2.97 6.83 -10.32
CA LEU A 133 1.86 7.54 -9.67
C LEU A 133 0.80 7.98 -10.68
N ASP A 134 1.19 8.63 -11.77
CA ASP A 134 0.25 9.12 -12.79
C ASP A 134 -0.58 7.97 -13.38
N ARG A 135 0.05 6.82 -13.65
CA ARG A 135 -0.62 5.62 -14.16
C ARG A 135 -1.68 5.11 -13.20
N VAL A 136 -1.34 4.93 -11.91
CA VAL A 136 -2.29 4.37 -10.94
C VAL A 136 -3.38 5.36 -10.59
N VAL A 137 -3.04 6.64 -10.46
CA VAL A 137 -4.00 7.72 -10.17
C VAL A 137 -4.98 7.88 -11.32
N THR A 138 -4.50 7.96 -12.56
CA THR A 138 -5.37 8.08 -13.75
C THR A 138 -6.31 6.89 -13.87
N LYS A 139 -5.81 5.66 -13.64
CA LYS A 139 -6.63 4.45 -13.63
C LYS A 139 -7.72 4.47 -12.55
N LYS A 140 -7.43 5.05 -11.38
CA LYS A 140 -8.39 5.14 -10.28
C LYS A 140 -9.40 6.28 -10.51
N ILE A 141 -9.00 7.43 -11.03
CA ILE A 141 -9.93 8.53 -11.32
C ILE A 141 -11.01 8.12 -12.34
N GLY A 142 -10.66 7.29 -13.32
CA GLY A 142 -11.60 6.78 -14.32
C GLY A 142 -12.65 5.79 -13.79
N LYS A 143 -12.68 5.52 -12.48
CA LYS A 143 -13.65 4.63 -11.83
C LYS A 143 -14.70 5.42 -11.05
N ASP A 144 -15.88 4.84 -10.93
CA ASP A 144 -16.93 5.35 -10.07
C ASP A 144 -16.71 4.90 -8.62
N TYR A 145 -16.42 5.90 -7.78
CA TYR A 145 -16.31 5.76 -6.33
C TYR A 145 -17.41 6.60 -5.67
N PRO A 146 -17.97 6.14 -4.54
CA PRO A 146 -18.83 6.98 -3.71
C PRO A 146 -18.14 8.30 -3.32
N PRO A 147 -18.90 9.39 -3.13
CA PRO A 147 -18.36 10.61 -2.54
C PRO A 147 -17.75 10.33 -1.16
N GLY A 148 -16.69 11.06 -0.81
CA GLY A 148 -16.07 10.96 0.52
C GLY A 148 -14.97 9.90 0.68
N VAL A 149 -14.78 9.01 -0.31
CA VAL A 149 -13.73 7.98 -0.29
C VAL A 149 -12.34 8.62 -0.36
N GLY A 150 -11.41 8.09 0.44
CA GLY A 150 -9.99 8.40 0.38
C GLY A 150 -9.21 7.47 -0.54
N LEU A 151 -8.07 7.95 -1.05
CA LEU A 151 -7.12 7.15 -1.83
C LEU A 151 -5.86 6.90 -1.00
N MET A 152 -5.43 5.64 -0.91
CA MET A 152 -4.21 5.20 -0.25
C MET A 152 -3.28 4.56 -1.27
N VAL A 153 -2.14 5.20 -1.56
CA VAL A 153 -1.17 4.72 -2.55
C VAL A 153 0.09 4.23 -1.85
N TYR A 154 0.47 2.97 -2.05
CA TYR A 154 1.77 2.45 -1.62
C TYR A 154 2.77 2.51 -2.78
N VAL A 155 3.88 3.23 -2.61
CA VAL A 155 4.95 3.34 -3.61
C VAL A 155 5.98 2.24 -3.38
N ASN A 156 5.93 1.21 -4.22
CA ASN A 156 6.79 0.02 -4.13
C ASN A 156 7.89 0.06 -5.20
N LEU A 157 8.73 1.10 -5.13
CA LEU A 157 9.86 1.30 -6.03
C LEU A 157 11.23 1.11 -5.34
N GLY A 158 11.27 0.82 -4.03
CA GLY A 158 12.50 0.44 -3.31
C GLY A 158 13.65 1.45 -3.50
N CYS A 159 13.36 2.74 -3.25
CA CYS A 159 14.31 3.85 -3.43
C CYS A 159 14.86 4.25 -2.07
N TYR A 160 15.72 3.41 -1.49
CA TYR A 160 16.16 3.55 -0.10
C TYR A 160 16.91 4.87 0.16
N GLY A 161 16.28 5.78 0.92
CA GLY A 161 16.91 6.85 1.69
C GLY A 161 17.63 8.00 0.96
N ALA A 162 17.89 7.92 -0.34
CA ALA A 162 18.77 8.89 -1.02
C ALA A 162 18.11 10.22 -1.44
N PHE A 163 16.78 10.30 -1.49
CA PHE A 163 16.06 11.43 -2.12
C PHE A 163 14.80 11.88 -1.36
N LEU A 164 14.76 11.72 -0.03
CA LEU A 164 13.58 12.05 0.79
C LEU A 164 13.14 13.51 0.63
N ASP A 165 14.10 14.45 0.59
CA ASP A 165 13.82 15.90 0.45
C ASP A 165 13.26 16.27 -0.93
N GLU A 166 13.67 15.54 -1.99
CA GLU A 166 13.16 15.73 -3.37
C GLU A 166 11.85 14.99 -3.62
N GLY A 167 11.55 13.97 -2.82
CA GLY A 167 10.44 13.06 -3.05
C GLY A 167 9.07 13.69 -2.78
N PHE A 168 8.92 14.47 -1.71
CA PHE A 168 7.61 15.02 -1.35
C PHE A 168 6.95 15.85 -2.46
N PRO A 169 7.64 16.83 -3.11
CA PRO A 169 7.08 17.56 -4.25
C PRO A 169 6.67 16.64 -5.41
N ILE A 170 7.43 15.57 -5.66
CA ILE A 170 7.13 14.58 -6.70
C ILE A 170 5.85 13.81 -6.35
N LEU A 171 5.72 13.32 -5.11
CA LEU A 171 4.53 12.61 -4.66
C LEU A 171 3.29 13.50 -4.76
N GLN A 172 3.39 14.76 -4.32
CA GLN A 172 2.30 15.71 -4.35
C GLN A 172 1.88 16.05 -5.78
N SER A 173 2.84 16.32 -6.67
CA SER A 173 2.58 16.57 -8.10
C SER A 173 1.95 15.37 -8.79
N GLY A 174 2.49 14.17 -8.58
CA GLY A 174 2.00 12.92 -9.18
C GLY A 174 0.59 12.52 -8.74
N THR A 175 0.12 13.03 -7.60
CA THR A 175 -1.23 12.77 -7.07
C THR A 175 -2.21 13.93 -7.26
N ALA A 176 -1.78 15.06 -7.85
CA ALA A 176 -2.58 16.28 -7.93
C ALA A 176 -3.95 16.09 -8.62
N LYS A 177 -4.04 15.20 -9.62
CA LYS A 177 -5.30 14.89 -10.31
C LYS A 177 -6.32 14.18 -9.41
N ALA A 178 -5.86 13.47 -8.37
CA ALA A 178 -6.73 12.71 -7.48
C ALA A 178 -7.51 13.60 -6.50
N LYS A 179 -7.01 14.81 -6.22
CA LYS A 179 -7.54 15.71 -5.18
C LYS A 179 -9.01 16.11 -5.41
N ASP A 180 -9.45 16.15 -6.67
CA ASP A 180 -10.80 16.58 -7.05
C ASP A 180 -11.80 15.41 -7.01
N LYS A 181 -11.31 14.17 -6.96
CA LYS A 181 -12.12 12.94 -6.98
C LYS A 181 -12.22 12.29 -5.60
N PHE A 182 -11.13 12.32 -4.84
CA PHE A 182 -11.04 11.70 -3.52
C PHE A 182 -11.01 12.76 -2.44
N ARG A 183 -11.70 12.49 -1.32
CA ARG A 183 -11.76 13.41 -0.17
C ARG A 183 -10.37 13.63 0.42
N ILE A 184 -9.57 12.57 0.49
CA ILE A 184 -8.24 12.60 1.08
C ILE A 184 -7.32 11.70 0.26
N VAL A 185 -6.07 12.11 0.09
CA VAL A 185 -5.06 11.32 -0.64
C VAL A 185 -3.84 11.13 0.25
N PHE A 186 -3.54 9.87 0.52
CA PHE A 186 -2.38 9.44 1.26
C PHE A 186 -1.41 8.67 0.36
N VAL A 187 -0.12 8.84 0.63
CA VAL A 187 0.94 8.07 -0.01
C VAL A 187 1.84 7.45 1.06
N MET A 188 2.02 6.14 1.00
CA MET A 188 3.01 5.39 1.79
C MET A 188 4.28 5.24 0.97
N TRP A 189 5.38 5.79 1.46
CA TRP A 189 6.69 5.72 0.81
C TRP A 189 7.81 5.75 1.86
N GLU A 190 8.81 4.88 1.71
CA GLU A 190 9.99 4.80 2.59
C GLU A 190 9.65 4.81 4.11
N GLY A 191 8.66 4.02 4.52
CA GLY A 191 8.26 3.90 5.93
C GLY A 191 7.41 5.06 6.48
N THR A 192 7.15 6.08 5.65
CA THR A 192 6.38 7.28 6.01
C THR A 192 5.04 7.31 5.27
N LEU A 193 3.98 7.65 5.99
CA LEU A 193 2.66 7.94 5.47
C LEU A 193 2.53 9.46 5.31
N TYR A 194 2.33 9.93 4.09
CA TYR A 194 2.16 11.34 3.75
C TYR A 194 0.70 11.63 3.41
N LYS A 195 0.10 12.62 4.06
CA LYS A 195 -1.17 13.20 3.65
C LYS A 195 -0.88 14.35 2.69
N LEU A 196 -1.21 14.14 1.41
CA LEU A 196 -0.85 15.08 0.35
C LEU A 196 -1.99 16.03 -0.03
N TRP A 197 -3.23 15.53 0.08
CA TRP A 197 -4.43 16.28 -0.29
C TRP A 197 -5.58 15.98 0.68
N GLU A 198 -6.38 16.99 1.00
CA GLU A 198 -7.65 16.88 1.72
C GLU A 198 -8.63 17.93 1.19
N ASP A 199 -9.84 17.50 0.82
CA ASP A 199 -10.91 18.32 0.27
C ASP A 199 -10.43 19.26 -0.87
N GLY A 200 -9.62 18.70 -1.77
CA GLY A 200 -9.04 19.41 -2.92
C GLY A 200 -7.87 20.35 -2.58
N ARG A 201 -7.47 20.46 -1.31
CA ARG A 201 -6.40 21.36 -0.83
C ARG A 201 -5.12 20.59 -0.52
N PRO A 202 -3.94 21.20 -0.76
CA PRO A 202 -2.67 20.62 -0.34
C PRO A 202 -2.62 20.39 1.18
N ALA A 203 -2.05 19.27 1.59
CA ALA A 203 -1.72 18.94 2.97
C ALA A 203 -0.23 18.56 3.07
N SER A 204 0.33 18.61 4.28
CA SER A 204 1.76 18.35 4.55
C SER A 204 1.99 17.55 5.83
N SER A 205 0.96 16.87 6.34
CA SER A 205 1.09 16.01 7.51
C SER A 205 1.74 14.69 7.14
N GLN A 206 2.59 14.17 8.04
CA GLN A 206 3.28 12.90 7.84
C GLN A 206 3.36 12.12 9.15
N TRP A 207 3.36 10.79 9.04
CA TRP A 207 3.46 9.86 10.17
C TRP A 207 4.42 8.73 9.80
N GLN A 208 5.15 8.22 10.78
CA GLN A 208 5.92 6.99 10.59
C GLN A 208 4.97 5.80 10.70
N TYR A 209 4.93 4.94 9.69
CA TYR A 209 4.16 3.69 9.74
C TYR A 209 5.06 2.47 9.95
N SER A 210 6.33 2.55 9.57
CA SER A 210 7.29 1.46 9.78
C SER A 210 7.75 1.39 11.23
N ARG A 211 7.77 0.18 11.80
CA ARG A 211 8.45 -0.16 13.05
C ARG A 211 9.87 -0.66 12.71
N MET A 212 10.81 -0.58 13.66
CA MET A 212 12.19 -1.09 13.46
C MET A 212 12.22 -2.57 13.02
N ASP A 213 11.20 -3.34 13.37
CA ASP A 213 11.07 -4.77 13.06
C ASP A 213 10.41 -5.07 11.69
N ASP A 214 10.01 -4.06 10.92
CA ASP A 214 9.38 -4.26 9.59
C ASP A 214 10.39 -4.53 8.46
N PHE A 215 11.70 -4.46 8.75
CA PHE A 215 12.80 -4.58 7.77
C PHE A 215 13.58 -5.89 7.89
#